data_AF-A0A3S1H662-F1
#
_entry.id   AF-A0A3S1H662-F1
#
_cell.length_a   1.000
_cell.length_b   1.000
_cell.length_c   1.000
_cell.angle_alpha   90.00
_cell.angle_beta   90.00
_cell.angle_gamma   90.00
#
_symmetry.space_group_name_H-M   'P 1'
#
loop_
_entity.id
_entity.type
_entity.pdbx_description
1 polymer ?
#
loop_
_entity_poly.entity_id
_entity_poly.type
_entity_poly.pdbx_seq_one_letter_code
_entity_poly.pdbx_strand_id
1 'polypeptide(L)'
;VHATFIDLVKERRGTKLKDDPELFTGLFWTGIKGLELGLVDALGDMRTVLKTRFGAKTQLRLITTPRGFLSRFGLFGSSKGFSAPDIAAAAASGVIDAAEERALWSRFGL
;
A
#
# COMPACT_ATOMS: atom_id res chain seq x y z
N VAL A 1 26.50 1.13 14.24
CA VAL A 1 25.08 0.75 13.99
C VAL A 1 24.88 -0.76 14.02
N HIS A 2 25.60 -1.56 13.23
CA HIS A 2 25.43 -3.03 13.22
C HIS A 2 25.68 -3.70 14.59
N ALA A 3 26.81 -3.42 15.24
CA ALA A 3 27.10 -3.97 16.58
C ALA A 3 26.01 -3.59 17.61
N THR A 4 25.58 -2.33 17.62
CA THR A 4 24.49 -1.85 18.49
C THR A 4 23.18 -2.61 18.27
N PHE A 5 22.87 -2.98 17.02
CA PHE A 5 21.72 -3.83 16.71
C PHE A 5 21.88 -5.25 17.26
N ILE A 6 23.07 -5.85 17.10
CA ILE A 6 23.37 -7.17 17.65
C ILE A 6 23.19 -7.17 19.17
N ASP A 7 23.77 -6.19 19.84
CA ASP A 7 23.70 -6.06 21.31
C ASP A 7 22.25 -5.93 21.78
N LEU A 8 21.45 -5.07 21.12
CA LEU A 8 20.03 -4.91 21.42
C LEU A 8 19.26 -6.23 21.26
N VAL A 9 19.50 -6.99 20.19
CA VAL A 9 18.81 -8.27 19.96
C VAL A 9 19.22 -9.30 21.02
N LYS A 10 20.52 -9.41 21.33
CA LYS A 10 21.03 -10.31 22.36
C LYS A 10 20.47 -9.97 23.73
N GLU A 11 20.43 -8.70 24.11
CA GLU A 11 19.86 -8.24 25.38
C GLU A 11 18.37 -8.59 25.48
N ARG A 12 17.59 -8.34 24.42
CA ARG A 12 16.13 -8.54 24.43
C ARG A 12 15.71 -10.00 24.37
N ARG A 13 16.46 -10.86 23.67
CA ARG A 13 16.16 -12.29 23.53
C ARG A 13 16.80 -13.13 24.64
N GLY A 14 17.93 -12.69 25.20
CA GLY A 14 18.62 -13.34 26.30
C GLY A 14 18.84 -14.83 26.02
N THR A 15 18.47 -15.67 26.98
CA THR A 15 18.62 -17.14 26.91
C THR A 15 17.77 -17.81 25.84
N LYS A 16 16.80 -17.11 25.24
CA LYS A 16 16.00 -17.68 24.15
C LYS A 16 16.79 -17.73 22.84
N LEU A 17 17.71 -16.79 22.63
CA LEU A 17 18.46 -16.72 21.38
C LEU A 17 19.52 -17.82 21.36
N LYS A 18 19.55 -18.60 20.27
CA LYS A 18 20.59 -19.60 20.09
C LYS A 18 21.92 -18.95 19.75
N ASP A 19 23.00 -19.64 20.09
CA ASP A 19 24.34 -19.29 19.62
C ASP A 19 24.54 -19.92 18.24
N ASP A 20 24.33 -19.13 17.21
CA ASP A 20 24.45 -19.55 15.81
C ASP A 20 25.24 -18.48 15.04
N PRO A 21 26.34 -18.85 14.35
CA PRO A 21 27.21 -17.90 13.66
C PRO A 21 26.52 -17.17 12.50
N GLU A 22 25.40 -17.70 11.99
CA GLU A 22 24.68 -17.11 10.86
C GLU A 22 23.68 -16.00 11.27
N LEU A 23 23.37 -15.85 12.57
CA LEU A 23 22.29 -14.97 13.08
C LEU A 23 22.40 -13.49 12.72
N PHE A 24 23.61 -13.00 12.41
CA PHE A 24 23.86 -11.58 12.14
C PHE A 24 24.59 -11.34 10.81
N THR A 25 24.49 -12.29 9.89
CA THR A 25 25.12 -12.22 8.55
C THR A 25 24.30 -11.47 7.51
N GLY A 26 23.04 -11.11 7.84
CA GLY A 26 22.08 -10.54 6.89
C GLY A 26 21.22 -11.56 6.17
N LEU A 27 21.37 -12.86 6.49
CA LEU A 27 20.45 -13.91 6.05
C LEU A 27 19.03 -13.68 6.59
N PHE A 28 18.05 -14.14 5.81
CA PHE A 28 16.64 -14.13 6.20
C PHE A 28 16.19 -15.53 6.60
N TRP A 29 15.31 -15.60 7.60
CA TRP A 29 14.83 -16.86 8.16
C TRP A 29 13.34 -17.01 7.91
N THR A 30 12.91 -18.24 7.64
CA THR A 30 11.48 -18.58 7.67
C THR A 30 10.97 -18.50 9.11
N GLY A 31 9.66 -18.37 9.31
CA GLY A 31 9.08 -18.31 10.66
C GLY A 31 9.45 -19.54 11.51
N ILE A 32 9.44 -20.74 10.93
CA ILE A 32 9.81 -21.98 11.61
C ILE A 32 11.26 -21.92 12.09
N LYS A 33 12.19 -21.58 11.19
CA LYS A 33 13.61 -21.47 11.54
C LYS A 33 13.86 -20.34 12.55
N GLY A 34 13.14 -19.23 12.43
CA GLY A 34 13.19 -18.14 13.40
C GLY A 34 12.71 -18.56 14.78
N LEU A 35 11.74 -19.45 14.89
CA LEU A 35 11.32 -20.02 16.17
C LEU A 35 12.41 -20.90 16.76
N GLU A 36 13.01 -21.78 15.94
CA GLU A 36 14.10 -22.65 16.37
C GLU A 36 15.33 -21.88 16.84
N LEU A 37 15.69 -20.79 16.16
CA LEU A 37 16.81 -19.91 16.51
C LEU A 37 16.49 -19.01 17.70
N GLY A 38 15.23 -18.97 18.13
CA GLY A 38 14.78 -18.10 19.19
C GLY A 38 14.77 -16.63 18.78
N LEU A 39 14.49 -16.32 17.52
CA LEU A 39 14.21 -14.97 17.02
C LEU A 39 12.75 -14.55 17.27
N VAL A 40 11.81 -15.50 17.25
CA VAL A 40 10.39 -15.29 17.56
C VAL A 40 9.94 -16.18 18.71
N ASP A 41 8.80 -15.88 19.33
CA ASP A 41 8.29 -16.65 20.47
C ASP A 41 7.26 -17.72 20.09
N ALA A 42 6.55 -17.53 18.98
CA ALA A 42 5.52 -18.46 18.52
C ALA A 42 5.20 -18.26 17.04
N LEU A 43 4.53 -19.26 16.46
CA LEU A 43 3.89 -19.19 15.15
C LEU A 43 2.38 -19.05 15.31
N GLY A 44 1.74 -18.27 14.45
CA GLY A 44 0.28 -18.12 14.47
C GLY A 44 -0.22 -17.06 13.50
N ASP A 45 -1.54 -17.02 13.32
CA ASP A 45 -2.20 -15.97 12.55
C ASP A 45 -2.63 -14.79 13.43
N MET A 46 -2.72 -13.61 12.81
CA MET A 46 -3.04 -12.37 13.49
C MET A 46 -4.38 -12.42 14.25
N ARG A 47 -5.41 -13.04 13.68
CA ARG A 47 -6.76 -13.03 14.28
C ARG A 47 -6.80 -13.91 15.52
N THR A 48 -6.23 -15.09 15.46
CA THR A 48 -6.14 -16.02 16.59
C THR A 48 -5.31 -15.42 17.71
N VAL A 49 -4.11 -14.91 17.41
CA VAL A 49 -3.22 -14.32 18.43
C VAL A 49 -3.89 -13.15 19.15
N LEU A 50 -4.54 -12.25 18.41
CA LEU A 50 -5.22 -11.10 19.02
C LEU A 50 -6.41 -11.50 19.88
N LYS A 51 -7.23 -12.45 19.43
CA LYS A 51 -8.37 -12.94 20.23
C LYS A 51 -7.93 -13.67 21.49
N THR A 52 -6.86 -14.46 21.40
CA THR A 52 -6.27 -15.13 22.58
C THR A 52 -5.74 -14.12 23.58
N ARG A 53 -5.09 -13.04 23.12
CA ARG A 53 -4.44 -12.05 24.00
C ARG A 53 -5.39 -10.99 24.55
N PHE A 54 -6.39 -10.56 23.77
CA PHE A 54 -7.24 -9.42 24.08
C PHE A 54 -8.73 -9.76 24.18
N GLY A 55 -9.10 -11.02 23.95
CA GLY A 55 -10.47 -11.55 24.12
C GLY A 55 -11.21 -11.82 22.81
N ALA A 56 -12.26 -12.65 22.89
CA ALA A 56 -13.02 -13.10 21.72
C ALA A 56 -13.69 -11.95 20.94
N LYS A 57 -13.97 -10.82 21.60
CA LYS A 57 -14.62 -9.64 21.02
C LYS A 57 -13.66 -8.68 20.30
N THR A 58 -12.35 -8.97 20.28
CA THR A 58 -11.36 -8.13 19.58
C THR A 58 -11.65 -8.04 18.09
N GLN A 59 -11.65 -6.81 17.57
CA GLN A 59 -11.87 -6.53 16.15
C GLN A 59 -10.66 -5.84 15.53
N LEU A 60 -10.22 -6.35 14.38
CA LEU A 60 -9.22 -5.71 13.54
C LEU A 60 -9.85 -4.53 12.82
N ARG A 61 -9.30 -3.32 13.02
CA ARG A 61 -9.70 -2.11 12.30
C ARG A 61 -8.60 -1.76 11.31
N LEU A 62 -8.94 -1.70 10.02
CA LEU A 62 -8.04 -1.20 9.00
C LEU A 62 -7.94 0.32 9.12
N ILE A 63 -6.76 0.82 9.47
CA ILE A 63 -6.47 2.26 9.48
C ILE A 63 -6.01 2.64 8.09
N THR A 64 -6.86 3.37 7.37
CA THR A 64 -6.50 3.98 6.07
C THR A 64 -6.28 5.47 6.26
N THR A 65 -5.40 6.07 5.46
CA THR A 65 -5.26 7.53 5.41
C THR A 65 -6.63 8.18 5.21
N PRO A 66 -7.01 9.19 6.00
CA PRO A 66 -8.31 9.85 5.86
C PRO A 66 -8.44 10.38 4.44
N ARG A 67 -9.50 9.96 3.74
CA ARG A 67 -9.83 10.52 2.42
C ARG A 67 -10.43 11.90 2.63
N GLY A 68 -9.90 12.91 1.93
CA GLY A 68 -10.45 14.27 1.94
C GLY A 68 -11.87 14.30 1.38
N PHE A 69 -12.67 15.27 1.82
CA PHE A 69 -14.08 15.42 1.42
C PHE A 69 -14.26 15.46 -0.12
N LEU A 70 -13.35 16.14 -0.82
CA LEU A 70 -13.38 16.28 -2.29
C LEU A 70 -13.00 15.00 -3.04
N SER A 71 -12.25 14.08 -2.43
CA SER A 71 -11.93 12.79 -3.05
C SER A 71 -13.15 11.84 -3.07
N ARG A 72 -14.23 12.18 -2.34
CA ARG A 72 -15.51 11.44 -2.38
C ARG A 72 -16.44 11.93 -3.49
N PHE A 73 -16.15 13.09 -4.08
CA PHE A 73 -16.97 13.69 -5.13
C PHE A 73 -16.55 13.26 -6.55
N GLY A 74 -15.64 12.29 -6.69
CA GLY A 74 -15.31 11.66 -7.98
C GLY A 74 -14.62 12.57 -9.00
N LEU A 75 -14.60 13.89 -8.79
CA LEU A 75 -14.11 14.88 -9.77
C LEU A 75 -12.58 14.89 -9.93
N PHE A 76 -11.85 14.34 -8.95
CA PHE A 76 -10.38 14.28 -8.95
C PHE A 76 -9.83 12.88 -8.61
N GLY A 77 -10.67 11.84 -8.71
CA GLY A 77 -10.40 10.54 -8.09
C GLY A 77 -10.68 9.35 -8.99
N SER A 78 -10.16 9.34 -10.22
CA SER A 78 -10.15 8.14 -11.07
C SER A 78 -8.74 7.60 -11.20
N SER A 79 -8.46 6.55 -10.43
CA SER A 79 -7.43 5.58 -10.78
C SER A 79 -7.82 4.91 -12.10
N LYS A 80 -7.12 5.27 -13.19
CA LYS A 80 -7.35 4.90 -14.61
C LYS A 80 -8.49 5.67 -15.30
N GLY A 81 -8.13 6.51 -16.27
CA GLY A 81 -9.03 7.02 -17.30
C GLY A 81 -9.10 8.55 -17.34
N PHE A 82 -8.41 9.12 -18.33
CA PHE A 82 -8.41 10.52 -18.78
C PHE A 82 -7.94 11.57 -17.77
N SER A 83 -6.83 12.23 -18.09
CA SER A 83 -6.38 13.42 -17.39
C SER A 83 -7.25 14.62 -17.79
N ALA A 84 -7.37 15.63 -16.92
CA ALA A 84 -8.06 16.88 -17.27
C ALA A 84 -7.53 17.53 -18.57
N PRO A 85 -6.20 17.49 -18.86
CA PRO A 85 -5.67 17.84 -20.18
C PRO A 85 -6.27 17.05 -21.34
N ASP A 86 -6.47 15.74 -21.21
CA ASP A 86 -7.01 14.90 -22.28
C ASP A 86 -8.49 15.24 -22.58
N ILE A 87 -9.26 15.53 -21.54
CA ILE A 87 -10.67 15.95 -21.67
C ILE A 87 -10.74 17.33 -22.33
N ALA A 88 -9.87 18.25 -21.93
CA ALA A 88 -9.79 19.58 -22.54
C ALA A 88 -9.38 19.51 -24.02
N ALA A 89 -8.42 18.64 -24.36
CA ALA A 89 -7.99 18.42 -25.73
C ALA A 89 -9.12 17.83 -26.60
N ALA A 90 -9.85 16.83 -26.11
CA ALA A 90 -10.99 16.23 -26.82
C ALA A 90 -12.15 17.22 -27.00
N ALA A 91 -12.39 18.09 -26.02
CA ALA A 91 -13.40 19.15 -26.14
C ALA A 91 -12.96 20.22 -27.16
N ALA A 92 -11.68 20.61 -27.16
CA ALA A 92 -11.15 21.57 -28.12
C ALA A 92 -11.20 21.05 -29.55
N SER A 93 -10.82 19.79 -29.79
CA SER A 93 -10.93 19.18 -31.13
C SER A 93 -12.38 19.10 -31.58
N GLY A 94 -13.31 18.69 -30.71
CA GLY A 94 -14.73 18.63 -31.06
C GLY A 94 -15.35 20.00 -31.42
N VAL A 95 -14.88 21.09 -30.80
CA VAL A 95 -15.31 22.45 -31.15
C VAL A 95 -14.74 22.91 -32.49
N ILE A 96 -13.48 22.57 -32.78
CA ILE A 96 -12.84 22.85 -34.07
C ILE A 96 -13.54 22.08 -35.20
N ASP A 97 -13.77 20.78 -35.00
CA ASP A 97 -14.44 19.92 -35.98
C ASP A 97 -15.86 20.43 -36.27
N ALA A 98 -16.62 20.83 -35.25
CA ALA A 98 -17.96 21.40 -35.42
C ALA A 98 -17.93 22.76 -36.15
N ALA A 99 -16.90 23.57 -35.94
CA ALA A 99 -16.72 24.83 -36.64
C ALA A 99 -16.33 24.61 -38.11
N GLU A 100 -15.44 23.66 -38.39
CA GLU A 100 -15.08 23.25 -39.74
C GLU A 100 -16.29 22.72 -40.48
N GLU A 101 -17.05 21.80 -39.88
CA GLU A 101 -18.28 21.28 -40.46
C GLU A 101 -19.22 22.42 -40.83
N ARG A 102 -19.51 23.35 -39.91
CA ARG A 102 -20.37 24.50 -40.18
C ARG A 102 -19.87 25.39 -41.33
N ALA A 103 -18.55 25.57 -41.46
CA ALA A 103 -17.96 26.30 -42.57
C ALA A 103 -18.08 25.53 -43.90
N LEU A 104 -17.95 24.20 -43.88
CA LEU A 104 -18.17 23.35 -45.05
C LEU A 104 -19.62 23.43 -45.53
N TRP A 105 -20.62 23.37 -44.65
CA TRP A 105 -22.04 23.46 -45.03
C TRP A 105 -22.42 24.85 -45.56
N SER A 106 -21.84 25.91 -45.01
CA SER A 106 -22.07 27.28 -45.49
C SER A 106 -21.68 27.51 -46.96
N ARG A 107 -20.76 26.70 -47.52
CA ARG A 107 -20.37 26.78 -48.93
C ARG A 107 -21.48 26.29 -49.87
N PHE A 108 -22.34 25.39 -49.37
CA PHE A 108 -23.42 24.77 -50.13
C PHE A 108 -24.78 25.46 -49.92
N GLY A 109 -24.83 26.55 -49.15
CA GLY A 109 -26.03 27.37 -48.96
C GLY A 109 -27.12 26.76 -48.08
N LEU A 110 -26.76 25.82 -47.19
CA LEU A 110 -27.62 25.27 -46.13
C LEU A 110 -27.10 25.68 -44.75
#